data_AF-A0A974CD18-F1
#
_entry.id   AF-A0A974CD18-F1
#
_cell.length_a   1.000
_cell.length_b   1.000
_cell.length_c   1.000
_cell.angle_alpha   90.00
_cell.angle_beta   90.00
_cell.angle_gamma   90.00
#
_symmetry.space_group_name_H-M   'P 1'
#
loop_
_entity.id
_entity.type
_entity.pdbx_description
1 polymer ?
#
loop_
_entity_poly.entity_id
_entity_poly.type
_entity_poly.pdbx_seq_one_letter_code
_entity_poly.pdbx_strand_id
1 'polypeptide(L)' 'MAQALGSDTPFTAIAGSEIFSLEMSKTEALTQAFRRSIGVRIKEETEIIEGEVVEVQIDRPATGT' A
#
# COMPACT_ATOMS: atom_id res chain seq x y z
N MET A 1 -12.28 13.38 -0.23
CA MET A 1 -12.49 12.75 1.10
C MET A 1 -11.31 11.87 1.49
N ALA A 2 -10.89 10.90 0.67
CA ALA A 2 -9.73 10.04 0.99
C ALA A 2 -8.43 10.82 1.30
N GLN A 3 -8.09 11.85 0.51
CA GLN A 3 -6.92 12.70 0.77
C GLN A 3 -6.97 13.48 2.09
N ALA A 4 -8.15 13.67 2.67
CA ALA A 4 -8.31 14.37 3.94
C ALA A 4 -8.07 13.46 5.16
N LEU A 5 -7.96 12.13 4.97
CA LEU A 5 -7.72 11.16 6.05
C LEU A 5 -6.26 11.13 6.54
N GLY A 6 -5.36 11.82 5.84
CA GLY A 6 -3.91 11.80 6.10
C GLY A 6 -3.24 10.53 5.58
N SER A 7 -1.91 10.54 5.49
CA SER A 7 -1.08 9.41 5.04
C SER A 7 -1.19 8.18 5.94
N ASP A 8 -1.53 8.39 7.21
CA ASP A 8 -1.42 7.33 8.22
C ASP A 8 -2.71 6.53 8.43
N THR A 9 -3.77 6.89 7.68
CA THR A 9 -5.06 6.20 7.71
C THR A 9 -5.19 5.36 6.44
N PRO A 10 -5.24 4.02 6.53
CA PRO A 10 -5.42 3.19 5.35
C PRO A 10 -6.78 3.43 4.71
N PHE A 11 -6.78 3.54 3.39
CA PHE A 11 -7.98 3.71 2.59
C PHE A 11 -7.91 2.79 1.37
N THR A 12 -8.90 1.90 1.23
CA THR A 12 -8.98 0.99 0.08
C THR A 12 -10.09 1.46 -0.85
N ALA A 13 -9.72 1.93 -2.04
CA ALA A 13 -10.67 2.15 -3.13
C ALA A 13 -10.87 0.82 -3.88
N ILE A 14 -12.13 0.46 -4.15
CA ILE A 14 -12.47 -0.80 -4.84
C ILE A 14 -13.50 -0.50 -5.91
N ALA A 15 -13.25 -0.98 -7.12
CA ALA A 15 -14.23 -0.97 -8.20
C ALA A 15 -15.12 -2.22 -8.09
N GLY A 16 -16.43 -2.05 -8.30
CA GLY A 16 -17.39 -3.16 -8.18
C GLY A 16 -17.08 -4.35 -9.10
N SER A 17 -16.43 -4.12 -10.24
CA SER A 17 -15.96 -5.16 -11.16
C SER A 17 -14.86 -6.04 -10.58
N GLU A 18 -14.03 -5.53 -9.66
CA GLU A 18 -12.94 -6.28 -9.02
C GLU A 18 -13.45 -7.34 -8.04
N ILE A 19 -14.71 -7.23 -7.61
CA ILE A 19 -15.37 -8.23 -6.73
C ILE A 19 -15.77 -9.48 -7.53
N PHE A 20 -16.00 -9.34 -8.84
CA PHE A 20 -16.40 -10.44 -9.71
C PHE A 20 -15.15 -11.07 -10.35
N SER A 21 -14.55 -12.02 -9.64
CA SER A 21 -13.40 -12.80 -10.10
C SER A 21 -13.78 -14.26 -10.41
N LEU A 22 -13.04 -14.87 -11.33
CA LEU A 22 -13.10 -16.33 -11.59
C LEU A 22 -12.18 -17.11 -10.64
N GLU A 23 -11.18 -16.46 -10.06
CA GLU A 23 -10.16 -17.08 -9.20
C GLU A 23 -10.57 -17.11 -7.72
N MET A 24 -11.42 -16.17 -7.29
CA MET A 24 -11.85 -16.05 -5.89
C MET A 24 -13.34 -15.80 -5.74
N SER A 25 -13.90 -16.27 -4.62
CA SER A 25 -15.31 -16.02 -4.30
C SER A 25 -15.56 -14.55 -3.99
N LYS A 26 -16.76 -14.05 -4.33
CA LYS A 26 -17.16 -12.65 -4.08
C LYS A 26 -17.05 -12.27 -2.60
N THR A 27 -17.39 -13.21 -1.71
CA THR A 27 -17.29 -13.02 -0.26
C THR A 27 -15.84 -12.90 0.20
N GLU A 28 -14.94 -13.68 -0.39
CA GLU A 28 -13.50 -13.60 -0.09
C GLU A 28 -12.90 -12.27 -0.58
N ALA A 29 -13.27 -11.83 -1.79
CA ALA A 29 -12.86 -10.53 -2.33
C ALA A 29 -13.28 -9.37 -1.40
N LEU A 30 -14.53 -9.39 -0.91
CA LEU A 30 -15.02 -8.42 0.06
C LEU A 30 -14.30 -8.53 1.41
N THR A 31 -14.04 -9.75 1.89
CA THR A 31 -13.35 -9.96 3.17
C THR A 31 -11.93 -9.39 3.13
N GLN A 32 -11.21 -9.59 2.04
CA GLN A 32 -9.87 -9.02 1.86
C GLN A 32 -9.91 -7.50 1.75
N ALA A 33 -10.87 -6.95 1.01
CA ALA A 33 -11.13 -5.52 0.93
C ALA A 33 -11.33 -4.87 2.31
N PHE A 34 -12.13 -5.50 3.17
CA PHE A 34 -12.33 -5.04 4.54
C PHE A 34 -11.05 -5.12 5.37
N ARG A 35 -10.31 -6.23 5.30
CA ARG A 35 -9.05 -6.39 6.04
C ARG A 35 -7.99 -5.36 5.63
N ARG A 36 -7.87 -5.04 4.34
CA ARG A 36 -6.94 -4.01 3.83
C ARG A 36 -7.29 -2.61 4.31
N SER A 37 -8.56 -2.37 4.62
CA SER A 37 -9.05 -1.08 5.12
C SER A 37 -8.87 -0.90 6.63
N ILE A 38 -8.40 -1.94 7.34
CA ILE A 38 -8.15 -1.90 8.79
C ILE A 38 -6.65 -1.84 9.02
N GLY A 39 -6.18 -0.72 9.59
CA GLY A 39 -4.78 -0.53 9.97
C GLY A 39 -4.53 -0.85 11.42
N VAL A 40 -3.41 -1.53 11.72
CA VAL A 40 -2.89 -1.71 13.07
C VAL A 40 -1.58 -0.95 13.17
N ARG A 41 -1.48 0.00 14.10
CA ARG A 41 -0.28 0.80 14.33
C ARG A 41 0.46 0.27 15.54
N ILE A 42 1.69 -0.22 15.33
CA ILE A 42 2.60 -0.67 16.38
C ILE A 42 3.71 0.38 16.48
N LYS A 43 4.01 0.82 17.70
CA LYS A 43 5.10 1.77 17.94
C LYS A 43 6.34 0.98 18.31
N GLU A 44 7.43 1.20 17.58
CA GLU A 44 8.74 0.59 17.82
C GLU A 44 9.80 1.68 17.77
N GLU A 45 10.87 1.51 18.56
CA GLU A 45 12.04 2.38 18.53
C GLU A 45 13.01 1.83 17.49
N THR A 46 13.47 2.69 16.58
CA THR A 46 14.46 2.35 15.55
C THR A 46 15.48 3.47 15.43
N GLU A 47 16.72 3.10 15.14
CA GLU A 47 17.78 4.07 14.86
C GLU A 47 17.63 4.58 13.42
N ILE A 48 17.60 5.90 13.25
CA ILE A 48 17.48 6.57 11.95
C ILE A 48 18.80 7.25 11.59
N ILE A 49 19.19 7.16 10.32
CA ILE A 49 20.35 7.89 9.78
C ILE A 49 19.83 9.17 9.13
N GLU A 50 20.25 10.33 9.62
CA GLU A 50 19.90 11.63 9.08
C GLU A 50 21.12 12.28 8.41
N GLY A 51 20.92 12.94 7.27
CA GLY A 51 21.98 13.61 6.52
C GLY A 51 21.48 14.28 5.24
N GLU A 52 22.30 15.15 4.66
CA GLU A 52 22.02 15.77 3.37
C GLU A 52 22.37 14.80 2.23
N VAL A 53 21.45 14.63 1.29
CA VAL A 53 21.70 13.85 0.07
C VAL A 53 22.48 14.72 -0.92
N VAL A 54 23.75 14.40 -1.13
CA VAL A 54 24.60 15.13 -2.09
C VAL A 54 24.41 14.60 -3.52
N GLU A 55 24.29 13.28 -3.68
CA GLU A 55 24.14 12.65 -5.00
C GLU A 55 23.41 11.30 -4.87
N VAL A 56 22.54 10.98 -5.84
CA VAL A 56 21.88 9.67 -5.97
C VAL A 56 22.11 9.15 -7.39
N GLN A 57 22.87 8.06 -7.52
CA GLN A 57 23.04 7.34 -8.78
C GLN A 57 22.20 6.06 -8.75
N ILE A 58 21.38 5.85 -9.78
CA ILE A 58 20.56 4.65 -9.94
C ILE A 58 21.00 3.93 -11.22
N ASP A 59 21.76 2.87 -11.08
CA ASP A 59 22.13 2.00 -12.20
C ASP A 59 20.95 1.09 -12.55
N ARG A 60 20.26 1.41 -13.65
CA ARG A 60 19.28 0.50 -14.25
C ARG A 60 19.99 -0.41 -15.26
N PRO A 61 19.95 -1.75 -15.10
CA PRO A 61 20.40 -2.65 -16.15
C PRO A 61 19.52 -2.48 -17.40
N ALA A 62 20.14 -2.51 -18.59
CA ALA A 62 19.49 -2.24 -19.87
C ALA A 62 18.43 -3.28 -20.31
N THR A 63 18.29 -4.38 -19.58
CA THR A 63 17.29 -5.41 -19.85
C THR A 63 16.02 -5.16 -19.05
N GLY A 64 15.15 -4.33 -19.61
CA GLY A 64 13.74 -4.28 -19.25
C GLY A 64 12.98 -5.43 -19.93
N THR A 65 12.49 -6.35 -19.11
CA THR A 65 11.23 -7.08 -19.33
C THR A 65 10.54 -7.23 -18.00
#